data_AF-A0A0M8W3I2-F1
#
_entry.id   AF-A0A0M8W3I2-F1
#
_cell.length_a   1.000
_cell.length_b   1.000
_cell.length_c   1.000
_cell.angle_alpha   90.00
_cell.angle_beta   90.00
_cell.angle_gamma   90.00
#
_symmetry.space_group_name_H-M   'P 1'
#
loop_
_entity.id
_entity.type
_entity.pdbx_description
1 polymer ?
#
loop_
_entity_poly.entity_id
_entity_poly.type
_entity_poly.pdbx_seq_one_letter_code
_entity_poly.pdbx_strand_id
1 'polypeptide(L)'
;MANDDIDTIQAWVVATCQDLGLSVDDDSDFFRAGGSSLTAVKLIARAEESFGEDALPPEDLFSNSAVREIAESIVRNRQQVDASPA
;
A
#
# COMPACT_ATOMS: atom_id res chain seq x y z
N MET A 1 3.10 18.84 4.34
CA MET A 1 1.71 18.50 3.94
C MET A 1 1.73 17.18 3.19
N ALA A 2 2.23 17.06 1.95
CA ALA A 2 2.22 15.76 1.23
C ALA A 2 3.00 14.59 1.87
N ASN A 3 4.07 14.85 2.64
CA ASN A 3 4.87 13.78 3.27
C ASN A 3 4.21 13.17 4.52
N ASP A 4 3.20 13.85 5.10
CA ASP A 4 2.50 13.39 6.31
C ASP A 4 1.47 12.30 5.94
N ASP A 5 0.79 12.47 4.80
CA ASP A 5 -0.09 11.46 4.22
C ASP A 5 0.69 10.18 3.86
N ILE A 6 1.87 10.32 3.25
CA ILE A 6 2.72 9.17 2.88
C ILE A 6 3.14 8.41 4.14
N ASP A 7 3.65 9.08 5.18
CA ASP A 7 4.05 8.43 6.45
C ASP A 7 2.87 7.71 7.12
N THR A 8 1.68 8.32 7.10
CA THR A 8 0.45 7.71 7.62
C THR A 8 0.07 6.43 6.87
N ILE A 9 0.09 6.46 5.53
CA ILE A 9 -0.21 5.28 4.71
C ILE A 9 0.90 4.23 4.85
N GLN A 10 2.15 4.64 4.94
CA GLN A 10 3.30 3.77 5.14
C GLN A 10 3.15 2.98 6.45
N ALA A 11 2.81 3.67 7.55
CA ALA A 11 2.51 3.04 8.83
C ALA A 11 1.32 2.06 8.74
N TRP A 12 0.28 2.42 7.97
CA TRP A 12 -0.85 1.53 7.71
C TRP A 12 -0.45 0.28 6.93
N VAL A 13 0.41 0.42 5.90
CA VAL A 13 0.92 -0.71 5.11
C VAL A 13 1.73 -1.65 6.01
N VAL A 14 2.62 -1.09 6.84
CA VAL A 14 3.42 -1.87 7.80
C VAL A 14 2.51 -2.62 8.77
N ALA A 15 1.55 -1.95 9.39
CA ALA A 15 0.61 -2.57 10.32
C ALA A 15 -0.21 -3.69 9.65
N THR A 16 -0.66 -3.48 8.42
CA THR A 16 -1.40 -4.48 7.64
C THR A 16 -0.52 -5.67 7.30
N CYS A 17 0.74 -5.45 6.91
CA CYS A 17 1.69 -6.52 6.65
C CYS A 17 1.98 -7.35 7.92
N GLN A 18 2.12 -6.68 9.06
CA GLN A 18 2.30 -7.34 10.37
C GLN A 18 1.09 -8.19 10.76
N ASP A 19 -0.14 -7.71 10.54
CA ASP A 19 -1.39 -8.49 10.73
C ASP A 19 -1.41 -9.74 9.86
N LEU A 20 -0.83 -9.66 8.66
CA LEU A 20 -0.68 -10.78 7.74
C LEU A 20 0.48 -11.73 8.10
N GLY A 21 1.26 -11.41 9.14
CA GLY A 21 2.38 -12.20 9.63
C GLY A 21 3.73 -11.90 8.99
N LEU A 22 3.88 -10.73 8.34
CA LEU A 22 5.14 -10.27 7.76
C LEU A 22 5.87 -9.32 8.71
N SER A 23 7.20 -9.44 8.81
CA SER A 23 8.04 -8.43 9.49
C SER A 23 8.62 -7.46 8.47
N VAL A 24 7.86 -6.40 8.19
CA VAL A 24 8.30 -5.25 7.38
C VAL A 24 8.52 -4.03 8.28
N ASP A 25 9.48 -3.19 7.90
CA ASP A 25 9.70 -1.83 8.41
C ASP A 25 9.38 -0.79 7.32
N ASP A 26 9.48 0.49 7.66
CA ASP A 26 9.16 1.60 6.76
C ASP A 26 10.04 1.61 5.50
N ASP A 27 11.33 1.31 5.63
CA ASP A 27 12.31 1.23 4.54
C ASP A 27 12.46 -0.20 3.97
N SER A 28 11.69 -1.17 4.47
CA SER A 28 11.79 -2.56 4.00
C SER A 28 10.96 -2.80 2.74
N ASP A 29 11.47 -3.70 1.90
CA ASP A 29 10.70 -4.24 0.79
C ASP A 29 9.73 -5.33 1.26
N PHE A 30 8.49 -5.24 0.78
CA PHE A 30 7.43 -6.20 1.06
C PHE A 30 7.84 -7.64 0.73
N PHE A 31 8.42 -7.88 -0.46
CA PHE A 31 8.89 -9.21 -0.86
C PHE A 31 10.08 -9.69 -0.04
N ARG A 32 10.97 -8.78 0.39
CA ARG A 32 12.15 -9.13 1.18
C ARG A 32 11.76 -9.54 2.61
N ALA A 33 10.67 -9.00 3.13
CA ALA A 33 10.08 -9.38 4.41
C ALA A 33 9.29 -10.70 4.40
N GLY A 34 9.17 -11.36 3.25
CA GLY A 34 8.39 -12.59 3.09
C GLY A 34 7.03 -12.39 2.41
N GLY A 35 6.79 -11.22 1.82
CA GLY A 35 5.61 -10.95 1.01
C GLY A 35 5.48 -11.95 -0.15
N SER A 36 4.28 -12.47 -0.34
CA SER A 36 3.93 -13.42 -1.39
C SER A 36 2.68 -12.92 -2.13
N SER A 37 2.33 -13.55 -3.25
CA SER A 37 1.11 -13.22 -3.99
C SER A 37 -0.15 -13.25 -3.10
N LEU A 38 -0.23 -14.16 -2.12
CA LEU A 38 -1.37 -14.23 -1.21
C LEU A 38 -1.43 -13.01 -0.27
N THR A 39 -0.29 -12.63 0.30
CA THR A 39 -0.19 -11.46 1.17
C THR A 39 -0.40 -10.17 0.39
N ALA A 40 0.07 -10.10 -0.86
CA ALA A 40 -0.15 -8.97 -1.77
C ALA A 40 -1.64 -8.79 -2.07
N VAL A 41 -2.34 -9.85 -2.47
CA VAL A 41 -3.79 -9.79 -2.73
C VAL A 41 -4.58 -9.34 -1.50
N LYS A 42 -4.19 -9.81 -0.31
CA LYS A 42 -4.83 -9.37 0.95
C LYS A 42 -4.55 -7.90 1.28
N LEU A 43 -3.32 -7.43 1.04
CA LEU A 43 -2.96 -6.03 1.22
C LEU A 43 -3.75 -5.13 0.27
N ILE A 44 -3.86 -5.52 -1.00
CA ILE A 44 -4.64 -4.82 -2.02
C ILE A 44 -6.10 -4.73 -1.59
N ALA A 45 -6.74 -5.85 -1.23
CA ALA A 45 -8.13 -5.84 -0.77
C ALA A 45 -8.35 -4.91 0.44
N ARG A 46 -7.46 -4.95 1.43
CA ARG A 46 -7.49 -4.05 2.60
C ARG A 46 -7.33 -2.58 2.22
N ALA A 47 -6.47 -2.31 1.23
CA ALA A 47 -6.21 -0.96 0.75
C ALA A 47 -7.44 -0.44 -0.01
N GLU A 48 -8.08 -1.28 -0.82
CA GLU A 48 -9.29 -0.93 -1.52
C GLU A 48 -10.46 -0.62 -0.57
N GLU A 49 -10.61 -1.41 0.50
CA GLU A 49 -11.63 -1.16 1.54
C GLU A 49 -11.36 0.12 2.35
N SER A 50 -10.10 0.44 2.62
CA SER A 50 -9.73 1.60 3.45
C SER A 50 -9.62 2.90 2.66
N PHE A 51 -9.18 2.80 1.41
CA PHE A 51 -8.80 3.96 0.60
C PHE A 51 -9.59 4.15 -0.69
N GLY A 52 -10.36 3.14 -1.14
CA GLY A 52 -11.17 3.18 -2.35
C GLY A 52 -10.72 2.16 -3.39
N GLU A 53 -11.63 1.80 -4.30
CA GLU A 53 -11.34 0.90 -5.44
C GLU A 53 -10.11 1.38 -6.23
N ASP A 54 -9.25 0.45 -6.66
CA ASP A 54 -7.98 0.76 -7.37
C ASP A 54 -6.94 1.60 -6.58
N ALA A 55 -7.09 1.73 -5.25
CA ALA A 55 -6.10 2.42 -4.42
C ALA A 55 -4.69 1.82 -4.52
N LEU A 56 -4.57 0.50 -4.71
CA LEU A 56 -3.28 -0.17 -4.89
C LEU A 56 -3.38 -1.26 -5.97
N PRO A 57 -3.06 -0.96 -7.23
CA PRO A 57 -3.10 -1.97 -8.27
C PRO A 57 -1.94 -2.98 -8.08
N PRO A 58 -2.17 -4.27 -8.38
CA PRO A 58 -1.15 -5.30 -8.22
C PRO A 58 0.11 -5.00 -9.01
N GLU A 59 -0.03 -4.45 -10.21
CA GLU A 59 1.08 -4.04 -11.09
C GLU A 59 2.01 -2.99 -10.43
N ASP A 60 1.44 -2.07 -9.65
CA ASP A 60 2.21 -1.12 -8.83
C ASP A 60 2.91 -1.83 -7.68
N LEU A 61 2.22 -2.70 -6.95
CA LEU A 61 2.82 -3.46 -5.85
C LEU A 61 3.97 -4.36 -6.34
N PHE A 62 3.84 -4.96 -7.53
CA PHE A 62 4.87 -5.79 -8.14
C PHE A 62 6.05 -4.98 -8.70
N SER A 63 5.83 -3.78 -9.24
CA SER A 63 6.92 -2.89 -9.69
C SER A 63 7.62 -2.20 -8.52
N ASN A 64 6.82 -1.72 -7.57
CA ASN A 64 7.20 -0.86 -6.46
C ASN A 64 6.99 -1.65 -5.16
N SER A 65 7.95 -2.52 -4.88
CA SER A 65 7.91 -3.45 -3.74
C SER A 65 8.22 -2.81 -2.38
N ALA A 66 8.78 -1.60 -2.39
CA ALA A 66 9.18 -0.88 -1.19
C ALA A 66 7.95 -0.30 -0.49
N VAL A 67 7.88 -0.45 0.84
CA VAL A 67 6.76 0.05 1.65
C VAL A 67 6.51 1.54 1.44
N ARG A 68 7.57 2.33 1.29
CA ARG A 68 7.50 3.75 0.94
C ARG A 68 6.85 3.99 -0.43
N GLU A 69 7.27 3.27 -1.48
CA GLU A 69 6.72 3.48 -2.82
C GLU A 69 5.26 2.99 -2.93
N ILE A 70 4.91 1.92 -2.21
CA ILE A 70 3.52 1.47 -2.07
C ILE A 70 2.66 2.60 -1.48
N ALA A 71 3.13 3.24 -0.41
CA ALA A 71 2.43 4.35 0.20
C ALA A 71 2.29 5.55 -0.76
N GLU A 72 3.36 5.88 -1.50
CA GLU A 72 3.33 6.93 -2.52
C GLU A 72 2.30 6.63 -3.63
N SER A 73 2.22 5.39 -4.12
CA SER A 73 1.23 4.99 -5.12
C SER A 73 -0.20 5.05 -4.58
N ILE A 74 -0.45 4.64 -3.33
CA ILE A 74 -1.77 4.75 -2.72
C ILE A 74 -2.20 6.21 -2.58
N VAL A 75 -1.33 7.09 -2.05
CA VAL A 75 -1.62 8.53 -1.94
C VAL A 75 -1.93 9.10 -3.31
N ARG A 76 -1.11 8.75 -4.32
CA ARG A 76 -1.28 9.20 -5.69
C ARG A 76 -2.59 8.73 -6.29
N ASN A 77 -3.00 7.48 -6.09
CA ASN A 77 -4.19 6.90 -6.69
C ASN A 77 -5.47 7.37 -5.99
N ARG A 78 -5.46 7.52 -4.66
CA ARG A 78 -6.57 8.14 -3.93
C ARG A 78 -6.98 9.47 -4.54
N GLN A 79 -6.01 10.35 -4.82
CA GLN A 79 -6.28 11.66 -5.40
C GLN A 79 -6.94 11.61 -6.79
N GLN A 80 -6.83 10.48 -7.51
CA GLN A 80 -7.43 10.29 -8.83
C GLN A 80 -8.86 9.78 -8.71
N VAL A 81 -9.12 8.90 -7.73
CA VAL A 81 -10.46 8.37 -7.43
C VAL A 81 -11.36 9.46 -6.87
N ASP A 82 -10.86 10.31 -5.95
CA ASP A 82 -11.59 11.46 -5.41
C ASP A 82 -11.90 12.53 -6.49
N ALA A 83 -11.17 12.54 -7.62
CA ALA A 83 -11.35 13.48 -8.72
C ALA A 83 -12.36 13.02 -9.80
N SER A 84 -12.94 11.83 -9.67
CA SER A 84 -13.94 11.30 -10.61
C SER A 84 -15.33 11.29 -9.98
N PRO A 85 -16.10 12.40 -10.06
CA PRO A 85 -17.52 12.39 -9.72
C PRO A 85 -18.30 11.75 -10.88
N ALA A 86 -19.00 10.65 -10.61
CA ALA A 86 -20.12 10.20 -11.43
C ALA A 86 -21.43 10.79 -10.88
#